data_AF-A0A9C9SQW3-F1
#
_entry.id   AF-A0A9C9SQW3-F1
#
_cell.length_a   1.000
_cell.length_b   1.000
_cell.length_c   1.000
_cell.angle_alpha   90.00
_cell.angle_beta   90.00
_cell.angle_gamma   90.00
#
_symmetry.space_group_name_H-M   'P 1'
#
loop_
_entity.id
_entity.type
_entity.pdbx_description
1 polymer ?
#
loop_
_entity_poly.entity_id
_entity_poly.type
_entity_poly.pdbx_seq_one_letter_code
_entity_poly.pdbx_strand_id
1 'polypeptide(L)'
;MKCINHPDREAVAFCSKCGKPLCEECIAYRDEKGHPYCAQCAIEIKASLYKDEKAKVKERGREKKKNVGFLIFVIIGTVLIAIAGLFYFIGGSTSDNVDVKVIMNDTLEMKNIRLFYIGEAINTYYTKFKKYPETLEQLKGALIDSTIYGRIVDSSVVYSTDDKYGFILEIKADSSILG
;
A
#
# COMPACT_ATOMS: atom_id res chain seq x y z
N MET A 1 -5.29 -55.98 -34.97
CA MET A 1 -5.48 -55.90 -33.49
C MET A 1 -6.32 -54.67 -33.17
N LYS A 2 -7.18 -54.69 -32.14
CA LYS A 2 -8.11 -53.59 -31.86
C LYS A 2 -7.56 -52.61 -30.82
N CYS A 3 -7.99 -51.35 -30.90
CA CYS A 3 -7.65 -50.34 -29.91
C CYS A 3 -8.26 -50.71 -28.56
N ILE A 4 -7.51 -50.52 -27.47
CA ILE A 4 -7.99 -50.85 -26.12
C ILE A 4 -9.16 -49.98 -25.67
N ASN A 5 -9.27 -48.76 -26.21
CA ASN A 5 -10.35 -47.83 -25.89
C ASN A 5 -11.52 -47.91 -26.88
N HIS A 6 -11.31 -48.52 -28.06
CA HIS A 6 -12.31 -48.61 -29.11
C HIS A 6 -12.27 -50.00 -29.76
N PRO A 7 -13.17 -50.92 -29.38
CA PRO A 7 -13.19 -52.28 -29.92
C PRO A 7 -13.49 -52.32 -31.42
N ASP A 8 -14.18 -51.30 -31.95
CA ASP A 8 -14.52 -51.23 -33.36
C ASP A 8 -13.33 -50.82 -34.24
N ARG A 9 -12.32 -50.15 -33.67
CA ARG A 9 -11.21 -49.54 -34.43
C ARG A 9 -9.94 -50.36 -34.37
N GLU A 10 -9.23 -50.42 -35.48
CA GLU A 10 -7.91 -51.04 -35.52
C GLU A 10 -6.87 -50.17 -34.82
N ALA A 11 -5.98 -50.82 -34.07
CA ALA A 11 -4.85 -50.15 -33.47
C ALA A 11 -3.74 -49.98 -34.51
N VAL A 12 -3.24 -48.75 -34.62
CA VAL A 12 -2.18 -48.34 -35.56
C VAL A 12 -0.83 -48.23 -34.87
N ALA A 13 -0.81 -48.17 -33.54
CA ALA A 13 0.41 -48.05 -32.74
C ALA A 13 0.25 -48.68 -31.35
N PHE A 14 1.37 -48.81 -30.64
CA PHE A 14 1.40 -49.22 -29.24
C PHE A 14 2.00 -48.13 -28.38
N CYS A 15 1.44 -47.91 -27.18
CA CYS A 15 2.04 -46.97 -26.23
C CYS A 15 3.45 -47.42 -25.86
N SER A 16 4.46 -46.59 -26.10
CA SER A 16 5.86 -46.93 -25.80
C SER A 16 6.17 -47.06 -24.30
N LYS A 17 5.27 -46.63 -23.42
CA LYS A 17 5.40 -46.80 -21.96
C LYS A 17 4.66 -48.02 -21.41
N CYS A 18 3.41 -48.23 -21.81
CA CYS A 18 2.54 -49.26 -21.22
C CYS A 18 2.17 -50.40 -22.17
N GLY A 19 2.61 -50.36 -23.43
CA GLY A 19 2.41 -51.42 -24.43
C GLY A 19 0.97 -51.59 -24.92
N LYS A 20 0.02 -50.74 -24.50
CA LYS A 20 -1.39 -50.84 -24.91
C LYS A 20 -1.55 -50.50 -26.40
N PRO A 21 -2.36 -51.24 -27.16
CA PRO A 21 -2.67 -50.94 -28.56
C PRO A 21 -3.61 -49.72 -28.66
N LEU A 22 -3.26 -48.74 -29.49
CA LEU A 22 -3.94 -47.46 -29.66
C LEU A 22 -4.30 -47.22 -31.13
N CYS A 23 -5.51 -46.72 -31.40
CA CYS A 23 -5.84 -46.10 -32.68
C CYS A 23 -5.25 -44.68 -32.76
N GLU A 24 -5.28 -44.07 -33.94
CA GLU A 24 -4.70 -42.75 -34.20
C GLU A 24 -5.23 -41.66 -33.26
N GLU A 25 -6.54 -41.67 -32.95
CA GLU A 25 -7.17 -40.73 -32.01
C GLU A 25 -6.78 -40.97 -30.54
N CYS A 26 -6.37 -42.19 -30.18
CA CYS A 26 -5.96 -42.51 -28.81
C CYS A 26 -4.50 -42.19 -28.52
N ILE A 27 -3.73 -41.75 -29.53
CA ILE A 27 -2.36 -41.28 -29.37
C ILE A 27 -2.43 -39.83 -28.89
N ALA A 28 -2.20 -39.63 -27.59
CA ALA A 28 -2.34 -38.31 -26.95
C ALA A 28 -1.07 -37.47 -27.02
N TYR A 29 0.09 -38.10 -27.18
CA TYR A 29 1.39 -37.44 -27.20
C TYR A 29 2.39 -38.28 -27.98
N ARG A 30 3.28 -37.61 -28.72
CA ARG A 30 4.49 -38.22 -29.28
C ARG A 30 5.70 -37.48 -28.72
N ASP A 31 6.74 -38.23 -28.34
CA ASP A 31 8.01 -37.61 -27.96
C ASP A 31 8.76 -37.07 -29.19
N GLU A 32 9.90 -36.43 -28.97
CA GLU A 32 10.78 -35.91 -30.02
C GLU A 32 11.32 -37.01 -30.97
N LYS A 33 11.26 -38.28 -30.55
CA LYS A 33 11.66 -39.46 -31.34
C LYS A 33 10.48 -40.10 -32.07
N GLY A 34 9.28 -39.54 -31.95
CA GLY A 34 8.06 -40.00 -32.60
C GLY A 34 7.32 -41.15 -31.88
N HIS A 35 7.78 -41.55 -30.69
CA HIS A 35 7.17 -42.64 -29.92
C HIS A 35 5.77 -42.25 -29.42
N PRO A 36 4.73 -43.05 -29.72
CA PRO A 36 3.36 -42.74 -29.34
C PRO A 36 3.07 -43.12 -27.88
N TYR A 37 2.36 -42.25 -27.17
CA TYR A 37 1.93 -42.45 -25.79
C TYR A 37 0.40 -42.27 -25.65
N CYS A 38 -0.20 -43.09 -24.78
CA CYS A 38 -1.60 -42.92 -24.40
C CYS A 38 -1.78 -41.71 -23.45
N ALA A 39 -3.01 -41.22 -23.32
CA ALA A 39 -3.35 -40.07 -22.47
C ALA A 39 -2.82 -40.18 -21.03
N GLN A 40 -2.97 -41.34 -20.40
CA GLN A 40 -2.50 -41.57 -19.03
C GLN A 40 -0.98 -41.40 -18.90
N CYS A 41 -0.22 -42.02 -19.81
CA CYS A 41 1.24 -41.92 -19.81
C CYS A 41 1.71 -40.51 -20.20
N ALA A 42 1.01 -39.84 -21.12
CA ALA A 42 1.31 -38.47 -21.52
C ALA A 42 1.18 -37.47 -20.36
N ILE A 43 0.15 -37.62 -19.52
CA ILE A 43 -0.05 -36.78 -18.32
C ILE A 43 1.12 -36.96 -17.36
N GLU A 44 1.54 -38.20 -17.12
CA GLU A 44 2.63 -38.50 -16.19
C GLU A 44 3.98 -37.93 -16.66
N ILE A 45 4.27 -38.07 -17.96
CA ILE A 45 5.48 -37.49 -18.60
C ILE A 45 5.46 -35.96 -18.49
N LYS A 46 4.32 -35.32 -18.79
CA LYS A 46 4.21 -33.86 -18.66
C LYS A 46 4.32 -33.41 -17.21
N ALA A 47 3.75 -34.15 -16.26
CA ALA A 47 3.80 -33.84 -14.84
C ALA A 47 5.23 -33.92 -14.28
N SER A 48 6.05 -34.87 -14.73
CA SER A 48 7.46 -34.92 -14.33
C SER A 48 8.26 -33.74 -14.89
N LEU A 49 8.05 -33.38 -16.17
CA LEU A 49 8.70 -32.23 -16.79
C LEU A 49 8.37 -30.91 -16.06
N TYR A 50 7.11 -30.70 -15.69
CA TYR A 50 6.69 -29.53 -14.92
C TYR A 50 7.30 -29.48 -13.51
N LYS A 51 7.46 -30.63 -12.84
CA LYS A 51 8.09 -30.71 -11.52
C LYS A 51 9.59 -30.40 -11.60
N ASP A 52 10.26 -30.91 -12.63
CA ASP A 52 11.69 -30.68 -12.84
C ASP A 52 12.00 -29.22 -13.17
N GLU A 53 11.15 -28.57 -13.97
CA GLU A 53 11.28 -27.14 -14.28
C GLU A 53 11.11 -26.28 -13.02
N LYS A 54 10.06 -26.56 -12.22
CA LYS A 54 9.85 -25.85 -10.94
C LYS A 54 10.96 -26.13 -9.92
N ALA A 55 11.52 -27.34 -9.88
CA ALA A 55 12.66 -27.66 -9.04
C ALA A 55 13.89 -26.83 -9.43
N LYS A 56 14.23 -26.76 -10.73
CA LYS A 56 15.35 -25.95 -11.23
C LYS A 56 15.16 -24.45 -11.00
N VAL A 57 13.95 -23.93 -11.12
CA VAL A 57 13.64 -22.51 -10.79
C VAL A 57 13.76 -22.24 -9.29
N LYS A 58 13.29 -23.17 -8.44
CA LYS A 58 13.36 -23.04 -6.98
C LYS A 58 14.80 -23.14 -6.46
N GLU A 59 15.64 -23.99 -7.07
CA GLU A 59 17.06 -24.13 -6.75
C GLU A 59 17.85 -22.86 -7.11
N ARG A 60 17.66 -22.30 -8.33
CA ARG A 60 18.30 -21.03 -8.73
C ARG A 60 17.86 -19.84 -7.87
N GLY A 61 16.67 -19.89 -7.26
CA GLY A 61 16.18 -18.86 -6.34
C GLY A 61 16.70 -18.96 -4.91
N ARG A 62 17.24 -20.12 -4.49
CA ARG A 62 17.60 -20.40 -3.09
C ARG A 62 19.06 -20.12 -2.75
N GLU A 63 19.97 -20.13 -3.73
CA GLU A 63 21.40 -19.82 -3.48
C GLU A 63 21.70 -18.32 -3.32
N LYS A 64 20.87 -17.42 -3.86
CA LYS A 64 21.12 -15.96 -3.80
C LYS A 64 20.35 -15.20 -2.71
N LYS A 65 19.57 -15.86 -1.86
CA LYS A 65 18.62 -15.21 -0.93
C LYS A 65 18.91 -15.38 0.57
N LYS A 66 20.11 -15.78 0.98
CA LYS A 66 20.41 -15.94 2.41
C LYS A 66 21.02 -14.71 3.08
N ASN A 67 21.68 -13.82 2.35
CA ASN A 67 22.47 -12.75 2.98
C ASN A 67 22.05 -11.31 2.59
N VAL A 68 21.15 -11.13 1.62
CA VAL A 68 20.74 -9.77 1.18
C VAL A 68 19.90 -9.07 2.25
N GLY A 69 18.98 -9.78 2.90
CA GLY A 69 18.17 -9.22 4.00
C GLY A 69 19.02 -8.83 5.21
N PHE A 70 20.03 -9.65 5.55
CA PHE A 70 20.96 -9.35 6.64
C PHE A 70 21.86 -8.16 6.32
N LEU A 71 22.39 -8.08 5.08
CA LEU A 71 23.20 -6.93 4.64
C LEU A 71 22.41 -5.62 4.65
N ILE A 72 21.15 -5.62 4.20
CA ILE A 72 20.29 -4.43 4.23
C ILE A 72 20.05 -3.96 5.66
N PHE A 73 19.78 -4.89 6.60
CA PHE A 73 19.55 -4.55 8.00
C PHE A 73 20.80 -3.93 8.66
N VAL A 74 21.99 -4.47 8.37
CA VAL A 74 23.26 -3.92 8.85
C VAL A 74 23.53 -2.52 8.28
N ILE A 75 23.25 -2.29 6.99
CA ILE A 75 23.42 -0.97 6.36
C ILE A 75 22.45 0.06 6.97
N ILE A 76 21.17 -0.29 7.14
CA ILE A 76 20.19 0.63 7.74
C ILE A 76 20.58 0.96 9.20
N GLY A 77 20.96 -0.05 9.98
CA GLY A 77 21.39 0.14 11.37
C GLY A 77 22.61 1.05 11.48
N THR A 78 23.63 0.82 10.65
CA THR A 78 24.85 1.67 10.65
C THR A 78 24.55 3.10 10.21
N VAL A 79 23.68 3.32 9.22
CA VAL A 79 23.25 4.66 8.80
C VAL A 79 22.51 5.38 9.92
N LEU A 80 21.58 4.72 10.62
CA LEU A 80 20.85 5.33 11.73
C LEU A 80 21.75 5.71 12.90
N ILE A 81 22.72 4.85 13.23
CA ILE A 81 23.71 5.13 14.28
C ILE A 81 24.61 6.30 13.88
N ALA A 82 25.03 6.37 12.61
CA ALA A 82 25.84 7.49 12.11
C ALA A 82 25.06 8.81 12.14
N ILE A 83 23.77 8.80 11.77
CA ILE A 83 22.90 9.97 11.84
C ILE A 83 22.72 10.40 13.30
N ALA A 84 22.42 9.48 14.22
CA ALA A 84 22.29 9.79 15.64
C ALA A 84 23.60 10.32 16.24
N GLY A 85 24.73 9.73 15.86
CA GLY A 85 26.06 10.20 16.26
C GLY A 85 26.38 11.58 15.69
N LEU A 86 25.97 11.87 14.45
CA LEU A 86 26.11 13.18 13.83
C LEU A 86 25.24 14.23 14.54
N PHE A 87 23.99 13.90 14.87
CA PHE A 87 23.12 14.76 15.70
C PHE A 87 23.71 15.01 17.09
N TYR A 88 24.33 14.00 17.71
CA TYR A 88 25.00 14.14 18.99
C TYR A 88 26.24 15.04 18.88
N PHE A 89 27.02 14.89 17.80
CA PHE A 89 28.27 15.61 17.57
C PHE A 89 28.09 17.05 17.08
N ILE A 90 27.02 17.35 16.33
CA ILE A 90 26.64 18.71 15.92
C ILE A 90 26.07 19.52 17.11
N GLY A 91 26.02 18.91 18.30
CA GLY A 91 25.38 19.49 19.48
C GLY A 91 23.90 19.16 19.39
N GLY A 92 23.49 18.13 20.13
CA GLY A 92 22.08 17.88 20.36
C GLY A 92 21.47 19.17 20.91
N SER A 93 20.70 19.87 20.07
CA SER A 93 19.74 20.84 20.54
C SER A 93 18.78 20.04 21.41
N THR A 94 19.01 20.09 22.72
CA THR A 94 18.01 19.75 23.71
C THR A 94 16.71 20.42 23.29
N SER A 95 15.59 19.72 23.52
CA SER A 95 14.28 20.33 23.52
C SER A 95 14.23 21.37 24.64
N ASP A 96 14.90 22.50 24.41
CA ASP A 96 14.58 23.73 25.09
C ASP A 96 13.16 24.05 24.64
N ASN A 97 12.30 24.43 25.58
CA ASN A 97 11.01 25.00 25.21
C ASN A 97 11.31 26.25 24.39
N VAL A 98 11.31 26.09 23.07
CA VAL A 98 11.47 27.19 22.15
C VAL A 98 10.19 27.99 22.29
N ASP A 99 10.25 29.07 23.05
CA ASP A 99 9.28 30.15 22.93
C ASP A 99 9.46 30.74 21.54
N VAL A 100 8.83 30.09 20.56
CA VAL A 100 8.74 30.58 19.19
C VAL A 100 7.88 31.83 19.25
N LYS A 101 8.53 32.99 19.37
CA LYS A 101 7.88 34.26 19.06
C LYS A 101 7.68 34.32 17.56
N VAL A 102 6.59 33.72 17.09
CA VAL A 102 6.23 33.80 15.67
C VAL A 102 5.87 35.26 15.37
N ILE A 103 6.79 35.96 14.73
CA ILE A 103 6.49 37.22 14.05
C ILE A 103 5.82 36.79 12.74
N MET A 104 4.50 36.59 12.80
CA MET A 104 3.68 36.27 11.64
C MET A 104 3.63 37.50 10.74
N ASN A 105 4.12 37.39 9.52
CA ASN A 105 3.98 38.44 8.52
C ASN A 105 2.77 38.10 7.64
N ASP A 106 1.81 39.04 7.59
CA ASP A 106 0.52 38.91 6.93
C ASP A 106 0.67 38.67 5.43
N THR A 107 0.59 37.42 5.01
CA THR A 107 0.49 37.06 3.59
C THR A 107 -0.60 36.02 3.38
N LEU A 108 -1.29 36.17 2.25
CA LEU A 108 -2.52 35.50 1.80
C LEU A 108 -2.56 33.96 1.97
N GLU A 109 -1.42 33.31 2.19
CA GLU A 109 -1.30 31.88 2.50
C GLU A 109 -1.92 31.47 3.85
N MET A 110 -2.12 32.42 4.77
CA MET A 110 -2.70 32.14 6.09
C MET A 110 -4.22 31.89 6.10
N LYS A 111 -4.97 32.31 5.06
CA LYS A 111 -6.44 32.12 5.02
C LYS A 111 -6.81 30.63 4.98
N ASN A 112 -6.14 29.88 4.11
CA ASN A 112 -6.41 28.45 3.92
C ASN A 112 -5.90 27.63 5.10
N ILE A 113 -4.77 28.02 5.69
CA ILE A 113 -4.21 27.37 6.87
C ILE A 113 -5.17 27.51 8.07
N ARG A 114 -5.72 28.71 8.29
CA ARG A 114 -6.69 28.94 9.37
C ARG A 114 -7.96 28.12 9.19
N LEU A 115 -8.52 28.07 7.98
CA LEU A 115 -9.68 27.23 7.67
C LEU A 115 -9.39 25.74 7.91
N PHE A 116 -8.19 25.28 7.54
CA PHE A 116 -7.78 23.89 7.74
C PHE A 116 -7.75 23.52 9.22
N TYR A 117 -7.10 24.34 10.07
CA TYR A 117 -7.03 24.08 11.52
C TYR A 117 -8.42 24.08 12.19
N ILE A 118 -9.30 24.99 11.81
CA ILE A 118 -10.65 25.05 12.38
C ILE A 118 -11.48 23.85 11.91
N GLY A 119 -11.38 23.48 10.63
CA GLY A 119 -12.08 22.33 10.06
C GLY A 119 -11.66 21.01 10.72
N GLU A 120 -10.37 20.82 10.98
CA GLU A 120 -9.85 19.64 11.68
C GLU A 120 -10.39 19.55 13.12
N ALA A 121 -10.43 20.68 13.83
CA ALA A 121 -10.99 20.75 15.18
C ALA A 121 -12.49 20.42 15.19
N ILE A 122 -13.28 20.93 14.24
CA ILE A 122 -14.71 20.62 14.11
C ILE A 122 -14.92 19.12 13.82
N ASN A 123 -14.13 18.55 12.91
CA ASN A 123 -14.23 17.13 12.59
C ASN A 123 -13.87 16.24 13.79
N THR A 124 -12.84 16.63 14.55
CA THR A 124 -12.47 15.96 15.79
C THR A 124 -13.57 16.07 16.85
N TYR A 125 -14.24 17.22 16.94
CA TYR A 125 -15.41 17.39 17.82
C TYR A 125 -16.55 16.47 17.40
N TYR A 126 -16.86 16.39 16.10
CA TYR A 126 -17.92 15.54 15.57
C TYR A 126 -17.65 14.05 15.80
N THR A 127 -16.42 13.59 15.61
CA THR A 127 -16.08 12.17 15.87
C THR A 127 -16.29 11.80 17.33
N LYS A 128 -15.99 12.72 18.26
CA LYS A 128 -16.12 12.53 19.71
C LYS A 128 -17.55 12.61 20.22
N PHE A 129 -18.32 13.61 19.76
CA PHE A 129 -19.66 13.91 20.30
C PHE A 129 -20.82 13.53 19.37
N LYS A 130 -20.52 13.08 18.15
CA LYS A 130 -21.49 12.76 17.08
C LYS A 130 -22.45 13.91 16.72
N LYS A 131 -22.05 15.13 17.06
CA LYS A 131 -22.76 16.39 16.78
C LYS A 131 -21.75 17.46 16.45
N TYR A 132 -22.11 18.37 15.56
CA TYR A 132 -21.29 19.55 15.27
C TYR A 132 -21.38 20.54 16.43
N PRO A 133 -20.32 21.33 16.69
CA PRO A 133 -20.35 22.34 17.73
C PRO A 133 -21.38 23.43 17.38
N GLU A 134 -22.11 23.93 18.37
CA GLU A 134 -23.06 25.03 18.15
C GLU A 134 -22.33 26.35 17.93
N THR A 135 -21.17 26.51 18.58
CA THR A 135 -20.30 27.68 18.43
C THR A 135 -18.84 27.26 18.36
N LEU A 136 -18.01 28.03 17.66
CA LEU A 136 -16.56 27.78 17.60
C LEU A 136 -15.91 27.89 18.98
N GLU A 137 -16.53 28.55 19.97
CA GLU A 137 -16.00 28.68 21.33
C GLU A 137 -15.91 27.32 22.04
N GLN A 138 -16.75 26.36 21.67
CA GLN A 138 -16.71 25.00 22.21
C GLN A 138 -15.42 24.24 21.84
N LEU A 139 -14.68 24.73 20.84
CA LEU A 139 -13.39 24.19 20.42
C LEU A 139 -12.22 24.76 21.26
N LYS A 140 -12.43 25.89 21.95
CA LYS A 140 -11.40 26.59 22.72
C LYS A 140 -10.98 25.77 23.94
N GLY A 141 -9.68 25.58 24.12
CA GLY A 141 -9.07 24.87 25.25
C GLY A 141 -9.20 23.34 25.20
N ALA A 142 -10.24 22.81 24.55
CA ALA A 142 -10.45 21.38 24.42
C ALA A 142 -9.82 20.76 23.16
N LEU A 143 -9.84 21.49 22.04
CA LEU A 143 -9.35 21.02 20.74
C LEU A 143 -8.42 22.02 20.04
N ILE A 144 -8.57 23.32 20.35
CA ILE A 144 -7.69 24.39 19.92
C ILE A 144 -7.13 25.06 21.15
N ASP A 145 -5.80 25.18 21.24
CA ASP A 145 -5.15 25.82 22.38
C ASP A 145 -5.64 27.27 22.54
N SER A 146 -5.97 27.65 23.78
CA SER A 146 -6.55 28.95 24.10
C SER A 146 -5.67 30.16 23.72
N THR A 147 -4.35 29.97 23.63
CA THR A 147 -3.37 31.00 23.27
C THR A 147 -3.36 31.31 21.77
N ILE A 148 -3.67 30.32 20.93
CA ILE A 148 -3.77 30.48 19.47
C ILE A 148 -5.21 30.67 18.99
N TYR A 149 -6.20 30.32 19.82
CA TYR A 149 -7.61 30.39 19.48
C TYR A 149 -8.02 31.76 18.92
N GLY A 150 -7.70 32.86 19.62
CA GLY A 150 -8.08 34.21 19.17
C GLY A 150 -7.33 34.71 17.93
N ARG A 151 -6.24 34.05 17.52
CA ARG A 151 -5.52 34.34 16.27
C ARG A 151 -6.08 33.55 15.08
N ILE A 152 -6.66 32.39 15.36
CA ILE A 152 -7.19 31.47 14.34
C ILE A 152 -8.68 31.74 14.12
N VAL A 153 -9.44 31.92 15.20
CA VAL A 153 -10.86 32.25 15.24
C VAL A 153 -10.99 33.72 15.65
N ASP A 154 -11.15 34.59 14.67
CA ASP A 154 -11.43 36.01 14.85
C ASP A 154 -12.79 36.37 14.22
N SER A 155 -13.15 37.66 14.21
CA SER A 155 -14.40 38.15 13.62
C SER A 155 -14.52 37.97 12.11
N SER A 156 -13.45 37.62 11.40
CA SER A 156 -13.47 37.35 9.96
C SER A 156 -13.96 35.95 9.64
N VAL A 157 -13.86 35.00 10.59
CA VAL A 157 -14.30 33.62 10.43
C VAL A 157 -15.79 33.50 10.72
N VAL A 158 -16.55 33.07 9.72
CA VAL A 158 -17.97 32.76 9.82
C VAL A 158 -18.14 31.25 9.82
N TYR A 159 -18.87 30.75 10.80
CA TYR A 159 -19.22 29.34 10.95
C TYR A 159 -20.74 29.19 10.92
N SER A 160 -21.22 28.23 10.15
CA SER A 160 -22.61 27.79 10.17
C SER A 160 -22.70 26.28 9.98
N THR A 161 -23.73 25.68 10.56
CA THR A 161 -24.09 24.27 10.30
C THR A 161 -25.07 24.21 9.14
N ASP A 162 -24.90 23.24 8.26
CA ASP A 162 -25.75 23.05 7.08
C ASP A 162 -26.17 21.59 6.98
N ASP A 163 -27.46 21.32 6.77
CA ASP A 163 -28.00 19.95 6.76
C ASP A 163 -27.50 19.12 5.57
N LYS A 164 -27.05 19.76 4.49
CA LYS A 164 -26.57 19.12 3.26
C LYS A 164 -25.04 18.93 3.25
N TYR A 165 -24.28 19.88 3.78
CA TYR A 165 -22.81 19.88 3.78
C TYR A 165 -22.18 19.62 5.16
N GLY A 166 -23.00 19.52 6.21
CA GLY A 166 -22.57 19.36 7.60
C GLY A 166 -22.24 20.69 8.25
N PHE A 167 -21.11 21.29 7.85
CA PHE A 167 -20.71 22.62 8.31
C PHE A 167 -20.04 23.44 7.20
N ILE A 168 -20.17 24.76 7.31
CA ILE A 168 -19.60 25.73 6.40
C ILE A 168 -18.69 26.66 7.21
N LEU A 169 -17.48 26.86 6.69
CA LEU A 169 -16.52 27.82 7.20
C LEU A 169 -16.15 28.81 6.08
N GLU A 170 -16.32 30.09 6.35
CA GLU A 170 -15.98 31.16 5.42
C GLU A 170 -15.12 32.20 6.13
N ILE A 171 -14.11 32.74 5.45
CA ILE A 171 -13.39 33.92 5.92
C ILE A 171 -13.80 35.10 5.05
N LYS A 172 -14.48 36.07 5.67
CA LYS A 172 -14.78 37.37 5.06
C LYS A 172 -13.48 38.12 4.82
N ALA A 173 -13.27 38.59 3.60
CA ALA A 173 -12.10 39.41 3.30
C ALA A 173 -12.19 40.71 4.10
N ASP A 174 -11.14 40.99 4.87
CA ASP A 174 -11.05 42.23 5.63
C ASP A 174 -10.93 43.41 4.66
N SER A 175 -11.89 44.34 4.70
CA SER A 175 -11.88 45.58 3.93
C SER A 175 -10.82 46.58 4.41
N SER A 176 -10.04 46.24 5.44
CA SER A 176 -9.00 47.11 6.02
C SER A 176 -7.69 47.16 5.22
N ILE A 177 -7.54 46.37 4.14
CA ILE A 177 -6.31 46.31 3.31
C ILE A 177 -6.40 47.18 2.04
N LEU A 178 -7.42 48.05 1.93
CA LEU A 178 -7.62 49.01 0.82
C LEU A 178 -7.73 50.46 1.33
N GLY A 179 -6.96 50.80 2.35
CA GLY A 179 -6.77 52.17 2.85
C GLY A 179 -5.31 52.60 2.79
#